data_AF-A0A353RR01-F1
#
_entry.id   AF-A0A353RR01-F1
#
_cell.length_a   1.000
_cell.length_b   1.000
_cell.length_c   1.000
_cell.angle_alpha   90.00
_cell.angle_beta   90.00
_cell.angle_gamma   90.00
#
_symmetry.space_group_name_H-M   'P 1'
#
loop_
_entity.id
_entity.type
_entity.pdbx_description
1 polymer ?
#
loop_
_entity_poly.entity_id
_entity_poly.type
_entity_poly.pdbx_seq_one_letter_code
_entity_poly.pdbx_strand_id
1 'polypeptide(L)' 'MENLIVLADSGPLKGLQWPVNSELIIGREDSCEIVIPDRQISRRHAR' A
#
# COMPACT_ATOMS: atom_id res chain seq x y z
N MET A 1 1.63 22.53 -5.65
CA MET A 1 0.45 21.72 -5.31
C MET A 1 0.91 20.71 -4.28
N GLU A 2 0.24 20.66 -3.13
CA GLU A 2 0.54 19.69 -2.09
C GLU A 2 -0.13 18.36 -2.47
N ASN A 3 0.64 17.27 -2.49
CA ASN A 3 0.12 15.94 -2.76
C ASN A 3 0.17 15.14 -1.45
N LEU A 4 -0.95 14.49 -1.12
CA LEU A 4 -0.98 13.51 -0.05
C LEU A 4 -0.31 12.22 -0.54
N ILE A 5 0.68 11.74 0.22
CA ILE A 5 1.48 10.57 -0.14
C ILE A 5 1.44 9.55 1.01
N VAL A 6 1.22 8.29 0.66
CA VAL A 6 1.55 7.16 1.56
C VAL A 6 2.99 6.76 1.28
N LEU A 7 3.83 6.74 2.32
CA LEU A 7 5.21 6.28 2.25
C LEU A 7 5.34 4.94 2.98
N ALA A 8 5.93 3.95 2.31
CA ALA A 8 6.37 2.74 3.00
C ALA A 8 7.68 3.01 3.74
N ASP A 9 7.61 3.12 5.07
CA ASP A 9 8.77 3.41 5.91
C ASP A 9 9.68 2.17 6.12
N SER A 10 9.10 0.97 6.08
CA SER A 10 9.81 -0.29 6.33
C SER A 10 9.23 -1.48 5.56
N GLY A 11 9.87 -2.63 5.69
CA GLY A 11 9.45 -3.87 5.03
C GLY A 11 9.82 -3.96 3.55
N PRO A 12 9.19 -4.88 2.80
CA PRO A 12 9.57 -5.18 1.41
C PRO A 12 9.32 -4.03 0.43
N LEU A 13 8.51 -3.05 0.82
CA LEU A 13 8.17 -1.89 -0.01
C LEU A 13 8.91 -0.62 0.41
N LYS A 14 9.88 -0.70 1.33
CA LYS A 14 10.55 0.47 1.91
C LYS A 14 11.01 1.47 0.83
N GLY A 15 10.65 2.73 1.02
CA GLY A 15 11.00 3.84 0.13
C GLY A 15 10.04 4.06 -1.04
N LEU A 16 9.12 3.13 -1.31
CA LEU A 16 8.05 3.34 -2.28
C LEU A 16 7.01 4.31 -1.73
N GLN A 17 6.41 5.07 -2.65
CA GLN A 17 5.44 6.11 -2.38
C GLN A 17 4.24 5.97 -3.31
N TRP A 18 3.04 6.17 -2.77
CA TRP A 18 1.80 6.17 -3.55
C TRP A 18 1.07 7.50 -3.35
N PRO A 19 0.70 8.19 -4.44
CA PRO A 19 -0.16 9.35 -4.35
C PRO A 19 -1.58 8.93 -3.95
N VAL A 20 -2.16 9.65 -2.99
CA VAL A 20 -3.53 9.39 -2.53
C VAL A 20 -4.49 10.22 -3.38
N ASN A 21 -4.88 9.64 -4.51
CA ASN A 21 -5.85 10.24 -5.44
C ASN A 21 -7.27 9.67 -5.27
N SER A 22 -7.40 8.54 -4.56
CA SER A 22 -8.65 7.79 -4.28
C SER A 22 -8.47 6.91 -3.04
N GLU A 23 -9.48 6.11 -2.68
CA GLU A 23 -9.33 5.01 -1.72
C GLU A 23 -8.21 4.07 -2.19
N LEU A 24 -7.35 3.63 -1.27
CA LEU A 24 -6.24 2.72 -1.53
C LEU A 24 -6.41 1.48 -0.67
N ILE A 25 -6.62 0.32 -1.27
CA ILE A 25 -6.65 -0.95 -0.55
C ILE A 25 -5.22 -1.45 -0.39
N ILE A 26 -4.85 -1.75 0.84
CA ILE A 26 -3.57 -2.38 1.19
C ILE A 26 -3.83 -3.86 1.49
N GLY A 27 -3.08 -4.76 0.86
CA GLY A 27 -3.25 -6.20 1.07
C GLY A 27 -2.23 -7.05 0.35
N ARG A 28 -2.36 -8.37 0.42
CA ARG A 28 -1.44 -9.32 -0.25
C ARG A 28 -1.94 -9.88 -1.58
N GLU A 29 -3.15 -9.53 -1.99
CA GLU A 29 -3.68 -9.93 -3.31
C GLU A 29 -3.33 -8.89 -4.37
N ASP A 30 -3.08 -9.34 -5.59
CA ASP A 30 -2.76 -8.50 -6.75
C ASP A 30 -3.91 -7.56 -7.15
N SER A 31 -5.08 -7.71 -6.55
CA SER A 31 -6.24 -6.83 -6.69
C SER A 31 -6.15 -5.54 -5.84
N CYS A 32 -5.17 -5.42 -4.96
CA CYS A 32 -4.97 -4.24 -4.11
C CYS A 32 -4.13 -3.17 -4.81
N GLU A 33 -4.38 -1.89 -4.51
CA GLU A 33 -3.54 -0.79 -5.02
C GLU A 33 -2.14 -0.80 -4.39
N ILE A 34 -2.03 -1.20 -3.13
CA ILE A 34 -0.75 -1.41 -2.44
C ILE A 34 -0.62 -2.89 -2.07
N VAL A 35 0.14 -3.63 -2.88
CA VAL A 35 0.38 -5.05 -2.69
C VAL A 35 1.63 -5.26 -1.83
N ILE A 36 1.45 -5.87 -0.66
CA ILE A 36 2.54 -6.33 0.20
C ILE A 36 2.58 -7.88 0.12
N PRO A 37 3.55 -8.47 -0.60
CA PRO A 37 3.59 -9.91 -0.88
C PRO A 37 4.09 -10.73 0.33
N ASP A 38 3.43 -10.59 1.47
CA ASP A 38 3.68 -11.32 2.70
C ASP A 38 2.47 -12.19 3.07
N ARG A 39 2.71 -13.46 3.40
CA ARG A 39 1.66 -14.42 3.77
C ARG A 39 0.96 -14.07 5.08
N GLN A 40 1.59 -13.27 5.94
CA GLN A 40 1.01 -12.81 7.20
C GLN A 40 0.03 -11.64 7.03
N ILE A 41 0.00 -11.02 5.84
CA ILE A 41 -0.89 -9.92 5.54
C ILE A 41 -2.22 -10.46 5.01
N SER A 42 -3.32 -9.82 5.40
CA SER A 42 -4.65 -10.17 4.92
C SER A 42 -4.76 -9.92 3.41
N ARG A 43 -5.61 -10.69 2.71
CA ARG A 43 -5.91 -10.45 1.29
C ARG A 43 -6.25 -8.99 1.01
N ARG A 44 -7.09 -8.42 1.89
CA ARG A 44 -7.39 -7.00 2.03
C ARG A 44 -7.23 -6.66 3.50
N HIS A 45 -6.28 -5.80 3.84
CA HIS A 45 -5.84 -5.53 5.21
C HIS A 45 -6.30 -4.17 5.72
N ALA A 46 -6.17 -3.12 4.90
CA ALA A 46 -6.59 -1.77 5.22
C ALA A 46 -7.13 -1.05 3.98
N ARG A 47 -7.85 0.07 4.21
CA ARG A 47 -8.36 1.01 3.21
C ARG A 47 -8.31 2.43 3.78
#